data_AF-A0A974SA37-F1
#
_entry.id   AF-A0A974SA37-F1
#
_cell.length_a   1.000
_cell.length_b   1.000
_cell.length_c   1.000
_cell.angle_alpha   90.00
_cell.angle_beta   90.00
_cell.angle_gamma   90.00
#
_symmetry.space_group_name_H-M   'P 1'
#
loop_
_entity.id
_entity.type
_entity.pdbx_description
1 polymer ?
#
loop_
_entity_poly.entity_id
_entity_poly.type
_entity_poly.pdbx_seq_one_letter_code
_entity_poly.pdbx_strand_id
1 'polypeptide(L)'
;MDLIINGETRAVTADPTANLLDVLRGELGLTGPRFGCGAGQCGSCSVLVDGQDVAACLVEVGNLAGKAIVTVEGLGTPDAPHPADRLPGASGRPVRLLPVGHPGGGQGPAGPQPQSHPQGGRAGPGLAPLPLRVHNRVMDAVLLAAKRMNAETAR
;
A
#
# COMPACT_ATOMS: atom_id res chain seq x y z
N MET A 1 -15.43 9.04 6.61
CA MET A 1 -14.30 8.88 7.55
C MET A 1 -13.11 9.65 7.02
N ASP A 2 -12.22 10.12 7.88
CA ASP A 2 -11.08 10.94 7.45
C ASP A 2 -9.80 10.10 7.45
N LEU A 3 -9.06 10.14 6.34
CA LEU A 3 -7.77 9.47 6.17
C LEU A 3 -6.67 10.49 5.87
N ILE A 4 -5.48 10.28 6.43
CA ILE A 4 -4.32 11.13 6.15
C ILE A 4 -3.57 10.49 4.98
N ILE A 5 -3.67 11.07 3.79
CA ILE A 5 -3.09 10.51 2.55
C ILE A 5 -2.16 11.55 1.93
N ASN A 6 -0.90 11.18 1.72
CA ASN A 6 0.14 12.04 1.17
C ASN A 6 0.29 13.37 1.94
N GLY A 7 0.09 13.35 3.26
CA GLY A 7 0.16 14.52 4.13
C GLY A 7 -1.12 15.36 4.20
N GLU A 8 -2.17 15.01 3.45
CA GLU A 8 -3.45 15.71 3.43
C GLU A 8 -4.55 14.87 4.09
N THR A 9 -5.34 15.47 4.96
CA THR A 9 -6.56 14.85 5.48
C THR A 9 -7.64 14.85 4.39
N ARG A 10 -8.05 13.67 3.96
CA ARG A 10 -9.09 13.46 2.94
C ARG A 10 -10.30 12.78 3.56
N ALA A 11 -11.46 13.37 3.37
CA ALA A 11 -12.73 12.75 3.73
C ALA A 11 -13.09 11.69 2.68
N VAL A 12 -13.43 10.50 3.16
CA VAL A 12 -13.72 9.31 2.37
C VAL A 12 -15.09 8.77 2.77
N THR A 13 -15.93 8.44 1.80
CA THR A 13 -17.30 7.95 1.97
C THR A 13 -17.41 6.42 1.91
N ALA A 14 -16.32 5.73 1.57
CA ALA A 14 -16.24 4.29 1.53
C ALA A 14 -16.59 3.59 2.86
N ASP A 15 -17.11 2.36 2.73
CA ASP A 15 -17.35 1.45 3.85
C ASP A 15 -16.04 1.14 4.60
N PRO A 16 -16.02 1.11 5.95
CA PRO A 16 -14.83 0.76 6.73
C PRO A 16 -14.21 -0.59 6.37
N THR A 17 -15.00 -1.52 5.84
CA THR A 17 -14.58 -2.86 5.37
C THR A 17 -14.06 -2.86 3.93
N ALA A 18 -14.14 -1.74 3.21
CA ALA A 18 -13.57 -1.60 1.89
C ALA A 18 -12.04 -1.68 1.96
N ASN A 19 -11.43 -2.36 0.97
CA ASN A 19 -9.98 -2.41 0.90
C ASN A 19 -9.41 -1.05 0.45
N LEU A 20 -8.21 -0.75 0.94
CA LEU A 20 -7.54 0.53 0.71
C LEU A 20 -7.24 0.76 -0.78
N LEU A 21 -6.93 -0.29 -1.55
CA LEU A 21 -6.62 -0.14 -2.96
C LEU A 21 -7.82 0.40 -3.75
N ASP A 22 -9.03 -0.09 -3.47
CA ASP A 22 -10.26 0.35 -4.13
C ASP A 22 -10.60 1.79 -3.79
N VAL A 23 -10.42 2.18 -2.52
CA VAL A 23 -10.62 3.56 -2.08
C VAL A 23 -9.62 4.52 -2.73
N LEU A 24 -8.33 4.17 -2.73
CA LEU A 24 -7.28 4.99 -3.33
C LEU A 24 -7.53 5.21 -4.83
N ARG A 25 -7.87 4.15 -5.57
CA ARG A 25 -8.05 4.22 -7.02
C ARG A 25 -9.41 4.75 -7.45
N GLY A 26 -10.46 4.38 -6.72
CA GLY A 26 -11.85 4.71 -7.04
C GLY A 26 -12.20 6.11 -6.60
N GLU A 27 -12.32 6.31 -5.29
CA GLU A 27 -12.78 7.58 -4.72
C GLU A 27 -11.72 8.69 -4.83
N LEU A 28 -10.44 8.34 -4.65
CA LEU A 28 -9.36 9.32 -4.57
C LEU A 28 -8.54 9.47 -5.86
N GLY A 29 -8.78 8.62 -6.87
CA GLY A 29 -8.11 8.69 -8.17
C GLY A 29 -6.59 8.49 -8.15
N LEU A 30 -6.02 7.98 -7.06
CA LEU A 30 -4.59 7.67 -6.92
C LEU A 30 -4.29 6.35 -7.61
N THR A 31 -3.68 6.42 -8.80
CA THR A 31 -3.52 5.27 -9.71
C THR A 31 -2.15 4.59 -9.63
N GLY A 32 -1.23 5.17 -8.88
CA GLY A 32 0.10 4.66 -8.61
C GLY A 32 0.07 3.27 -7.97
N PRO A 33 -0.69 3.05 -6.88
CA PRO A 33 -1.04 1.72 -6.42
C PRO A 33 -1.94 1.03 -7.45
N ARG A 34 -1.51 -0.16 -7.91
CA ARG A 34 -2.19 -0.91 -8.97
C ARG A 34 -2.68 -2.25 -8.46
N PHE A 35 -3.84 -2.67 -8.98
CA PHE A 35 -4.27 -4.05 -8.83
C PHE A 35 -3.33 -4.97 -9.61
N GLY A 36 -2.89 -6.04 -8.95
CA GLY A 36 -1.98 -7.05 -9.51
C GLY A 36 -2.49 -8.44 -9.16
N CYS A 37 -1.92 -9.05 -8.11
CA CYS A 37 -2.31 -10.40 -7.68
C CYS A 37 -3.50 -10.47 -6.71
N GLY A 38 -3.87 -9.35 -6.06
CA GLY A 38 -4.89 -9.35 -4.99
C GLY A 38 -4.54 -10.12 -3.70
N ALA A 39 -3.37 -10.76 -3.65
CA ALA A 39 -2.92 -11.63 -2.55
C ALA A 39 -1.71 -11.06 -1.79
N GLY A 40 -1.36 -9.79 -2.00
CA GLY A 40 -0.20 -9.14 -1.35
C GLY A 40 1.18 -9.63 -1.79
N GLN A 41 1.27 -10.52 -2.78
CA GLN A 41 2.54 -11.13 -3.21
C GLN A 41 3.32 -10.25 -4.20
N CYS A 42 2.63 -9.68 -5.19
CA CYS A 42 3.29 -9.03 -6.34
C CYS A 42 3.88 -7.64 -6.05
N GLY A 43 3.43 -6.95 -4.98
CA GLY A 43 3.87 -5.60 -4.62
C GLY A 43 3.25 -4.43 -5.42
N SER A 44 2.41 -4.67 -6.43
CA SER A 44 1.88 -3.59 -7.29
C SER A 44 1.01 -2.56 -6.55
N CYS A 45 0.38 -2.97 -5.45
CA CYS A 45 -0.48 -2.14 -4.61
C CYS A 45 0.22 -1.62 -3.35
N SER A 46 1.56 -1.65 -3.33
CA SER A 46 2.34 -1.23 -2.16
C SER A 46 2.16 0.25 -1.89
N VAL A 47 1.93 0.57 -0.62
CA VAL A 47 1.84 1.92 -0.06
C VAL A 47 2.57 1.93 1.28
N LEU A 48 2.98 3.10 1.73
CA LEU A 48 3.54 3.28 3.06
C LEU A 48 2.44 3.64 4.04
N VAL A 49 2.34 2.93 5.15
CA VAL A 49 1.46 3.27 6.27
C VAL A 49 2.32 3.46 7.51
N ASP A 50 2.33 4.67 8.08
CA ASP A 50 3.22 5.06 9.19
C ASP A 50 4.70 4.67 8.91
N GLY A 51 5.13 4.82 7.65
CA GLY A 51 6.47 4.47 7.18
C GLY A 51 6.74 2.98 6.99
N GLN A 52 5.74 2.10 7.08
CA GLN A 52 5.88 0.66 6.80
C GLN A 52 5.31 0.31 5.42
N ASP A 53 5.99 -0.54 4.65
CA ASP A 53 5.43 -1.06 3.39
C ASP A 53 4.28 -2.03 3.67
N VAL A 54 3.11 -1.72 3.11
CA VAL A 54 1.88 -2.46 3.29
C VAL A 54 1.20 -2.70 1.95
N ALA A 55 0.66 -3.91 1.76
CA ALA A 55 -0.12 -4.23 0.58
C ALA A 55 -1.53 -3.66 0.72
N ALA A 56 -1.85 -2.58 -0.01
CA ALA A 56 -3.16 -1.91 0.08
C ALA A 56 -4.34 -2.85 -0.25
N CYS A 57 -4.13 -3.86 -1.09
CA CYS A 57 -5.17 -4.85 -1.42
C CYS A 57 -5.57 -5.76 -0.25
N LEU A 58 -4.80 -5.79 0.84
CA LEU A 58 -5.07 -6.62 2.01
C LEU A 58 -5.38 -5.78 3.26
N VAL A 59 -5.75 -4.51 3.13
CA VAL A 59 -6.02 -3.66 4.30
C VAL A 59 -7.34 -2.93 4.14
N GLU A 60 -8.15 -2.98 5.19
CA GLU A 60 -9.40 -2.23 5.31
C GLU A 60 -9.14 -0.79 5.73
N VAL A 61 -9.86 0.15 5.11
CA VAL A 61 -9.75 1.58 5.46
C VAL A 61 -10.16 1.87 6.89
N GLY A 62 -11.07 1.09 7.47
CA GLY A 62 -11.46 1.16 8.88
C GLY A 62 -10.28 1.00 9.86
N ASN A 63 -9.25 0.26 9.48
CA ASN A 63 -8.06 0.02 10.30
C ASN A 63 -6.99 1.12 10.16
N LEU A 64 -7.25 2.13 9.32
CA LEU A 64 -6.29 3.18 8.96
C LEU A 64 -6.62 4.56 9.53
N ALA A 65 -7.68 4.67 10.32
CA ALA A 65 -8.03 5.91 11.00
C ALA A 65 -6.84 6.43 11.83
N GLY A 66 -6.46 7.69 11.61
CA GLY A 66 -5.33 8.33 12.28
C GLY A 66 -3.94 7.89 11.84
N LYS A 67 -3.82 7.02 10.83
CA LYS A 67 -2.54 6.59 10.25
C LYS A 67 -2.19 7.44 9.03
N ALA A 68 -0.90 7.70 8.85
CA ALA A 68 -0.40 8.39 7.66
C ALA A 68 -0.17 7.38 6.54
N ILE A 69 -0.88 7.57 5.44
CA ILE A 69 -0.77 6.74 4.23
C ILE A 69 -0.01 7.56 3.19
N VAL A 70 1.04 6.99 2.61
CA VAL A 70 1.79 7.61 1.51
C VAL A 70 1.86 6.67 0.32
N THR A 71 1.42 7.17 -0.82
CA THR A 71 1.46 6.49 -2.10
C THR A 71 2.66 6.96 -2.91
N VAL A 72 2.89 6.36 -4.09
CA VAL A 72 4.00 6.77 -4.97
C VAL A 72 3.88 8.22 -5.43
N GLU A 73 2.66 8.72 -5.55
CA GLU A 73 2.37 10.13 -5.85
C GLU A 73 2.78 11.07 -4.71
N GLY A 74 2.76 10.59 -3.46
CA GLY A 74 3.16 11.36 -2.29
C GLY A 74 4.66 11.33 -1.99
N LEU A 75 5.47 10.61 -2.77
CA LEU A 75 6.92 10.53 -2.55
C LEU A 75 7.70 11.76 -3.02
N GLY A 76 7.06 12.69 -3.74
CA GLY A 76 7.73 13.84 -4.35
C GLY A 76 8.54 13.47 -5.60
N THR A 77 9.35 14.41 -6.07
CA THR A 77 10.21 14.24 -7.27
C THR A 77 11.67 14.07 -6.84
N PRO A 78 12.57 13.58 -7.72
CA PRO A 78 14.00 13.50 -7.40
C PRO A 78 14.61 14.85 -6.97
N ASP A 79 14.10 15.96 -7.52
CA ASP A 79 14.55 17.33 -7.22
C ASP A 79 13.88 17.95 -5.98
N ALA A 80 12.73 17.40 -5.56
CA ALA A 80 11.99 17.81 -4.37
C ALA A 80 11.36 16.57 -3.72
N PRO A 81 12.18 15.67 -3.14
CA PRO A 81 11.67 14.46 -2.53
C PRO A 81 10.81 14.83 -1.34
N HIS A 82 9.64 14.20 -1.23
CA HIS A 82 8.85 14.31 -0.01
C HIS A 82 9.70 13.71 1.10
N PRO A 83 10.00 14.44 2.19
CA PRO A 83 10.94 13.97 3.20
C PRO A 83 10.42 12.67 3.81
N ALA A 84 11.02 11.55 3.42
CA ALA A 84 10.67 10.24 3.92
C ALA A 84 10.95 10.14 5.43
N ASP A 85 11.92 10.91 5.93
CA ASP A 85 12.24 11.02 7.35
C ASP A 85 11.18 11.78 8.17
N ARG A 86 10.26 12.50 7.49
CA ARG A 86 9.08 13.13 8.10
C ARG A 86 7.82 12.29 7.95
N LEU A 87 7.87 11.12 7.31
CA LEU A 87 6.81 10.13 7.48
C LEU A 87 6.74 9.86 8.98
N PRO A 88 5.59 10.08 9.64
CA PRO A 88 5.50 9.83 11.06
C PRO A 88 5.92 8.38 11.30
N GLY A 89 7.03 8.21 12.03
CA GLY A 89 7.57 6.91 12.35
C GLY A 89 6.51 6.07 13.06
N ALA A 90 6.53 4.77 12.80
CA ALA A 90 5.59 3.77 13.31
C ALA A 90 5.39 3.85 14.83
N SER A 91 4.50 4.75 15.28
CA SER A 91 4.06 4.86 16.67
C SER A 91 2.80 4.04 16.95
N GLY A 92 2.50 3.04 16.10
CA GLY A 92 1.19 2.40 16.07
C GLY A 92 1.23 0.88 16.05
N ARG A 93 0.15 0.29 16.57
CA ARG A 93 -0.21 -1.13 16.43
C ARG A 93 -0.06 -1.57 14.96
N PRO A 94 0.39 -2.83 14.70
CA PRO A 94 0.55 -3.33 13.35
C PRO A 94 -0.77 -3.23 12.57
N VAL A 95 -0.67 -2.84 11.30
CA VAL A 95 -1.84 -2.79 10.41
C VAL A 95 -2.38 -4.21 10.26
N ARG A 96 -3.66 -4.39 10.59
CA ARG A 96 -4.32 -5.69 10.47
C ARG A 96 -4.54 -6.00 8.98
N LEU A 97 -3.92 -7.07 8.51
CA LEU A 97 -4.13 -7.59 7.17
C LEU A 97 -5.40 -8.42 7.11
N LEU A 98 -6.10 -8.33 5.98
CA LEU A 98 -7.24 -9.16 5.63
C LEU A 98 -6.74 -10.57 5.33
N PRO A 99 -7.53 -11.60 5.67
CA PRO A 99 -7.23 -12.94 5.23
C PRO A 99 -7.24 -13.00 3.70
N VAL A 100 -6.24 -13.69 3.12
CA VAL A 100 -6.17 -13.93 1.68
C VAL A 100 -7.42 -14.71 1.26
N GLY A 101 -8.21 -14.15 0.34
CA GLY A 101 -9.48 -14.75 -0.11
C GLY A 101 -10.74 -14.28 0.62
N HIS A 102 -10.70 -13.19 1.39
CA HIS A 102 -11.91 -12.60 1.95
C HIS A 102 -12.82 -12.04 0.84
N PRO A 103 -14.14 -12.33 0.82
CA PRO A 103 -15.07 -11.86 -0.21
C PRO A 103 -15.42 -10.36 -0.11
N GLY A 104 -14.70 -9.57 0.68
CA GLY A 104 -14.92 -8.11 0.86
C GLY A 104 -14.60 -7.25 -0.38
N GLY A 105 -14.39 -7.87 -1.54
CA GLY A 105 -14.38 -7.20 -2.83
C GLY A 105 -15.80 -6.83 -3.22
N GLY A 106 -16.29 -5.71 -2.69
CA GLY A 106 -17.49 -5.07 -3.20
C GLY A 106 -17.39 -4.94 -4.71
N GLN A 107 -18.39 -5.44 -5.41
CA GLN A 107 -18.64 -5.13 -6.81
C GLN A 107 -18.88 -3.62 -6.93
N GLY A 108 -17.81 -2.83 -7.08
CA GLY A 108 -17.90 -1.49 -7.65
C GLY A 108 -18.33 -1.59 -9.12
N PRO A 109 -18.95 -0.55 -9.70
CA PRO A 109 -19.42 -0.60 -11.08
C PRO A 109 -18.25 -0.96 -11.99
N ALA A 110 -18.49 -1.94 -12.87
CA ALA A 110 -17.54 -2.47 -13.83
C ALA A 110 -17.04 -1.37 -14.78
N GLY A 111 -16.04 -0.61 -14.34
CA GLY A 111 -15.08 0.00 -15.25
C GLY A 111 -14.34 -1.12 -15.99
N PRO A 112 -13.89 -0.90 -17.23
CA PRO A 112 -13.31 -1.96 -18.05
C PRO A 112 -12.08 -2.54 -17.35
N GLN A 113 -12.25 -3.72 -16.76
CA GLN A 113 -11.14 -4.46 -16.19
C GLN A 113 -10.32 -5.05 -17.35
N PRO A 114 -9.00 -4.80 -17.42
CA PRO A 114 -8.15 -5.59 -18.30
C PRO A 114 -8.08 -7.01 -17.72
N GLN A 115 -8.84 -7.90 -18.37
CA GLN A 115 -8.77 -9.36 -18.41
C GLN A 115 -7.80 -9.99 -17.38
N SER A 116 -8.35 -10.51 -16.29
CA SER A 116 -7.65 -11.36 -15.33
C SER A 116 -7.15 -12.64 -16.01
N HIS A 117 -5.85 -12.89 -15.96
CA HIS A 117 -5.27 -14.18 -16.35
C HIS A 117 -5.56 -15.25 -15.28
N PRO A 118 -5.76 -16.53 -15.66
CA PRO A 118 -6.09 -17.58 -14.71
C PRO A 118 -4.90 -17.87 -13.77
N GLN A 119 -5.19 -17.88 -12.47
CA GLN A 119 -4.25 -18.25 -11.42
C GLN A 119 -4.01 -19.76 -11.45
N GLY A 120 -2.81 -20.19 -11.83
CA GLY A 120 -2.41 -21.59 -11.81
C GLY A 120 -0.93 -21.75 -11.47
N GLY A 121 -0.63 -22.05 -10.20
CA GLY A 121 0.72 -22.40 -9.77
C GLY A 121 0.73 -22.95 -8.35
N ARG A 122 0.83 -24.27 -8.20
CA ARG A 122 1.03 -24.93 -6.91
C ARG A 122 2.41 -24.54 -6.35
N ALA A 123 2.45 -23.95 -5.16
CA ALA A 123 3.69 -23.76 -4.41
C ALA A 123 4.17 -25.11 -3.84
N GLY A 124 5.37 -25.55 -4.22
CA GLY A 124 6.06 -26.69 -3.60
C GLY A 124 6.68 -26.30 -2.25
N PRO A 125 6.93 -27.26 -1.34
CA PRO A 125 7.49 -26.97 -0.03
C PRO A 125 9.01 -26.77 -0.13
N GLY A 126 9.55 -25.70 0.48
CA GLY A 126 10.98 -25.65 0.80
C GLY A 126 11.79 -24.42 0.36
N LEU A 127 11.19 -23.33 -0.11
CA LEU A 127 11.92 -22.06 -0.22
C LEU A 127 11.51 -21.11 0.90
N ALA A 128 12.51 -20.64 1.66
CA ALA A 128 12.38 -19.47 2.51
C ALA A 128 11.82 -18.31 1.67
N PRO A 129 10.87 -17.51 2.19
CA PRO A 129 10.18 -16.51 1.39
C PRO A 129 11.14 -15.35 1.07
N LEU A 130 11.80 -15.42 -0.08
CA LEU A 130 12.30 -14.22 -0.75
C LEU A 130 11.04 -13.46 -1.21
N PRO A 131 10.85 -12.18 -0.81
CA PRO A 131 9.63 -11.46 -1.15
C PRO A 131 9.62 -11.24 -2.67
N LEU A 132 8.78 -12.00 -3.38
CA LEU A 132 8.52 -11.81 -4.81
C LEU A 132 7.66 -10.55 -5.06
N ARG A 133 7.94 -9.45 -4.36
CA ARG A 133 7.39 -8.11 -4.66
C ARG A 133 8.15 -7.53 -5.85
N VAL A 134 7.85 -8.06 -7.03
CA VAL A 134 8.49 -7.66 -8.30
C VAL A 134 7.95 -6.32 -8.81
N HIS A 135 6.72 -5.95 -8.45
CA HIS A 135 6.05 -4.75 -8.94
C HIS A 135 6.10 -3.64 -7.89
N ASN A 136 6.38 -2.41 -8.34
CA ASN A 136 6.47 -1.19 -7.52
C ASN A 136 7.68 -1.08 -6.57
N ARG A 137 8.90 -1.38 -7.07
CA ARG A 137 10.20 -1.27 -6.36
C ARG A 137 10.53 0.14 -5.82
N VAL A 138 9.75 1.15 -6.18
CA VAL A 138 9.94 2.54 -5.73
C VAL A 138 9.76 2.62 -4.21
N MET A 139 8.76 1.95 -3.64
CA MET A 139 8.54 1.94 -2.19
C MET A 139 9.71 1.30 -1.43
N ASP A 140 10.20 0.16 -1.91
CA ASP A 140 11.37 -0.52 -1.32
C ASP A 140 12.62 0.36 -1.36
N ALA A 141 12.85 1.05 -2.48
CA ALA A 141 13.97 1.96 -2.64
C ALA A 141 13.88 3.14 -1.66
N VAL A 142 12.68 3.72 -1.46
CA VAL A 142 12.46 4.79 -0.48
C VAL A 142 12.72 4.31 0.93
N LEU A 143 12.20 3.14 1.31
CA LEU A 143 12.44 2.58 2.63
C LEU A 143 13.92 2.26 2.87
N LEU A 144 14.62 1.77 1.85
CA LEU A 144 16.06 1.54 1.93
C LEU A 144 16.84 2.84 2.07
N ALA A 145 16.46 3.89 1.33
CA ALA A 145 17.09 5.21 1.43
C ALA A 145 16.87 5.84 2.80
N ALA A 146 15.64 5.84 3.31
CA ALA A 146 15.32 6.34 4.65
C ALA A 146 16.10 5.61 5.75
N LYS A 147 16.28 4.28 5.63
CA LYS A 147 17.11 3.51 6.56
C LYS A 147 18.59 3.93 6.52
N ARG A 148 19.13 4.23 5.34
CA ARG A 148 20.52 4.70 5.19
C ARG A 148 20.71 6.10 5.79
N MET A 149 19.80 7.02 5.51
CA MET A 149 19.85 8.39 6.06
C MET A 149 19.77 8.40 7.58
N ASN A 150 18.89 7.58 8.17
CA ASN A 150 18.81 7.41 9.62
C ASN A 150 20.09 6.82 10.22
N ALA A 151 20.75 5.89 9.53
CA ALA A 151 22.02 5.30 9.98
C ALA A 151 23.21 6.28 9.90
N GLU A 152 23.19 7.21 8.95
CA GLU A 152 24.19 8.27 8.80
C GLU A 152 23.99 9.39 9.83
N THR A 153 22.73 9.70 10.17
CA THR A 153 22.38 10.73 11.16
C THR A 153 22.64 10.28 12.61
N ALA A 154 22.73 8.97 12.87
CA ALA A 154 23.00 8.39 14.18
C ALA A 154 24.51 8.25 14.53
N ARG A 155 25.41 8.71 13.66
CA ARG A 155 26.86 8.76 13.88
C ARG A 155 27.31 10.16 14.29
#